data_AF-X6FY98-F1
#
_entry.id   AF-X6FY98-F1
#
_cell.length_a   1.000
_cell.length_b   1.000
_cell.length_c   1.000
_cell.angle_alpha   90.00
_cell.angle_beta   90.00
_cell.angle_gamma   90.00
#
_symmetry.space_group_name_H-M   'P 1'
#
loop_
_entity.id
_entity.type
_entity.pdbx_description
1 polymer ?
#
loop_
_entity_poly.entity_id
_entity_poly.type
_entity_poly.pdbx_seq_one_letter_code
_entity_poly.pdbx_strand_id
1 'polypeptide(L)'
;MSLDDSYILFGHPGASNIPAALAVAEELGSSGKELIAAIVGGYEMSLRLGTAMRPSEDRDRKVKGYATWQIFGACTAASLLQRFSAIQIADAYGLTPMHAPLPFLCKFHSRPMSLLKNNYGWANKGAIMAVDLVRQS
;
A
#
# COMPACT_ATOMS: atom_id res chain seq x y z
N MET A 1 -7.69 -16.06 6.63
CA MET A 1 -9.04 -15.62 6.23
C MET A 1 -8.88 -14.37 5.35
N SER A 2 -9.27 -14.45 4.08
CA SER A 2 -9.16 -13.36 3.08
C SER A 2 -10.58 -12.84 2.82
N LEU A 3 -11.04 -11.88 3.63
CA LEU A 3 -12.39 -11.26 3.57
C LEU A 3 -12.34 -9.80 3.12
N ASP A 4 -11.15 -9.35 2.74
CA ASP A 4 -10.85 -8.06 2.15
C ASP A 4 -11.21 -8.04 0.66
N ASP A 5 -11.36 -6.83 0.14
CA ASP A 5 -11.72 -6.55 -1.25
C ASP A 5 -10.75 -7.21 -2.22
N SER A 6 -11.21 -7.58 -3.41
CA SER A 6 -10.34 -8.04 -4.49
C SER A 6 -10.57 -7.19 -5.74
N TYR A 7 -9.50 -6.62 -6.26
CA TYR A 7 -9.50 -5.98 -7.57
C TYR A 7 -9.14 -7.01 -8.63
N ILE A 8 -10.08 -7.31 -9.55
CA ILE A 8 -10.03 -8.27 -10.67
C ILE A 8 -8.73 -9.11 -10.72
N LEU A 9 -8.65 -10.13 -9.86
CA LEU A 9 -7.56 -11.13 -9.82
C LEU A 9 -6.13 -10.56 -9.64
N PHE A 10 -5.99 -9.31 -9.20
CA PHE A 10 -4.72 -8.59 -9.20
C PHE A 10 -4.23 -8.17 -7.80
N GLY A 11 -5.11 -8.02 -6.80
CA GLY A 11 -4.71 -7.75 -5.42
C GLY A 11 -5.86 -7.31 -4.50
N HIS A 12 -5.49 -6.87 -3.29
CA HIS A 12 -6.42 -6.49 -2.21
C HIS A 12 -6.13 -5.06 -1.68
N PRO A 13 -6.33 -4.01 -2.49
CA PRO A 13 -5.84 -2.66 -2.19
C PRO A 13 -6.39 -2.09 -0.89
N GLY A 14 -7.62 -2.45 -0.50
CA GLY A 14 -8.19 -2.04 0.78
C GLY A 14 -7.42 -2.55 1.98
N ALA A 15 -6.75 -3.70 1.88
CA ALA A 15 -5.95 -4.26 2.97
C ALA A 15 -4.73 -3.39 3.33
N SER A 16 -4.26 -2.57 2.39
CA SER A 16 -3.18 -1.61 2.64
C SER A 16 -3.67 -0.18 2.85
N ASN A 17 -4.56 0.29 1.97
CA ASN A 17 -4.94 1.70 1.92
C ASN A 17 -5.76 2.10 3.14
N ILE A 18 -6.75 1.29 3.52
CA ILE A 18 -7.74 1.65 4.54
C ILE A 18 -7.12 1.72 5.94
N PRO A 19 -6.33 0.72 6.42
CA PRO A 19 -5.75 0.79 7.76
C PRO A 19 -4.75 1.93 7.90
N ALA A 20 -3.95 2.21 6.86
CA ALA A 20 -3.01 3.33 6.89
C ALA A 20 -3.74 4.67 6.94
N ALA A 21 -4.77 4.85 6.10
CA ALA A 21 -5.58 6.06 6.09
C ALA A 21 -6.30 6.28 7.43
N LEU A 22 -6.86 5.22 8.03
CA LEU A 22 -7.50 5.30 9.35
C LEU A 22 -6.53 5.76 10.43
N ALA A 23 -5.34 5.14 10.49
CA ALA A 23 -4.33 5.49 11.49
C ALA A 23 -3.90 6.97 11.38
N VAL A 24 -3.61 7.46 10.17
CA VAL A 24 -3.19 8.84 9.96
C VAL A 24 -4.34 9.83 10.14
N ALA A 25 -5.56 9.47 9.73
CA ALA A 25 -6.72 10.33 9.90
C ALA A 25 -7.09 10.50 11.38
N GLU A 26 -6.95 9.44 12.18
CA GLU A 26 -7.13 9.49 13.64
C GLU A 26 -6.09 10.40 14.29
N GLU A 27 -4.81 10.23 13.95
CA GLU A 27 -3.72 11.09 14.45
C GLU A 27 -3.96 12.58 14.16
N LEU A 28 -4.45 12.89 12.96
CA LEU A 28 -4.67 14.27 12.50
C LEU A 28 -6.04 14.84 12.87
N GLY A 29 -6.94 14.06 13.48
CA GLY A 29 -8.32 14.48 13.72
C GLY A 29 -9.09 14.83 12.44
N SER A 30 -8.81 14.12 11.35
CA SER A 30 -9.39 14.39 10.02
C SER A 30 -10.89 14.09 9.97
N SER A 31 -11.61 14.83 9.13
CA SER A 31 -13.03 14.57 8.86
C SER A 31 -13.23 13.27 8.08
N GLY A 32 -14.43 12.70 8.19
CA GLY A 32 -14.79 11.52 7.38
C GLY A 32 -14.70 11.78 5.86
N LYS A 33 -14.95 13.01 5.42
CA LYS A 33 -14.81 13.40 4.01
C LYS A 33 -13.35 13.33 3.55
N GLU A 34 -12.42 13.82 4.37
CA GLU A 34 -10.97 13.75 4.07
C GLU A 34 -10.47 12.31 4.06
N LEU A 35 -10.91 11.50 5.04
CA LEU A 35 -10.59 10.07 5.09
C LEU A 35 -11.05 9.35 3.81
N ILE A 36 -12.30 9.53 3.39
CA ILE A 36 -12.83 8.89 2.18
C ILE A 36 -12.05 9.36 0.95
N ALA A 37 -11.77 10.66 0.82
CA ALA A 37 -11.01 11.20 -0.30
C ALA A 37 -9.58 10.61 -0.37
N ALA A 38 -8.91 10.49 0.77
CA ALA A 38 -7.58 9.88 0.87
C ALA A 38 -7.59 8.39 0.52
N ILE A 39 -8.58 7.63 0.99
CA ILE A 39 -8.78 6.23 0.62
C ILE A 39 -8.94 6.10 -0.90
N VAL A 40 -9.83 6.90 -1.51
CA VAL A 40 -10.05 6.90 -2.97
C VAL A 40 -8.74 7.23 -3.71
N GLY A 41 -7.98 8.22 -3.27
CA GLY A 41 -6.67 8.54 -3.86
C GLY A 41 -5.67 7.39 -3.75
N GLY A 42 -5.64 6.69 -2.62
CA GLY A 42 -4.82 5.49 -2.43
C GLY A 42 -5.20 4.34 -3.36
N TYR A 43 -6.51 4.11 -3.56
CA TYR A 43 -7.01 3.16 -4.55
C TYR A 43 -6.57 3.57 -5.96
N GLU A 44 -6.83 4.81 -6.36
CA GLU A 44 -6.49 5.30 -7.70
C GLU A 44 -5.01 5.10 -8.03
N MET A 45 -4.12 5.48 -7.11
CA MET A 45 -2.68 5.30 -7.33
C MET A 45 -2.33 3.81 -7.40
N SER A 46 -2.65 3.04 -6.35
CA SER A 46 -2.24 1.63 -6.27
C SER A 46 -2.74 0.81 -7.45
N LEU A 47 -3.97 1.03 -7.92
CA LEU A 47 -4.52 0.35 -9.09
C LEU A 47 -3.81 0.72 -10.39
N ARG A 48 -3.47 2.00 -10.60
CA ARG A 48 -2.70 2.45 -11.77
C ARG A 48 -1.30 1.86 -11.77
N LEU A 49 -0.58 1.96 -10.66
CA LEU A 49 0.77 1.41 -10.54
C LEU A 49 0.76 -0.11 -10.69
N GLY A 50 -0.17 -0.78 -10.03
CA GLY A 50 -0.36 -2.21 -10.14
C GLY A 50 -0.56 -2.64 -11.59
N THR A 51 -1.47 -1.98 -12.31
CA THR A 51 -1.71 -2.25 -13.73
C THR A 51 -0.46 -2.02 -14.58
N ALA A 52 0.29 -0.95 -14.33
CA ALA A 52 1.54 -0.64 -15.04
C ALA A 52 2.68 -1.64 -14.74
N MET A 53 2.71 -2.20 -13.53
CA MET A 53 3.71 -3.18 -13.08
C MET A 53 3.32 -4.63 -13.37
N ARG A 54 2.21 -4.87 -14.08
CA ARG A 54 1.66 -6.21 -14.28
C ARG A 54 2.68 -7.11 -14.98
N PRO A 55 3.14 -8.20 -14.35
CA PRO A 55 4.10 -9.10 -14.97
C PRO A 55 3.44 -9.92 -16.09
N SER A 56 4.27 -10.46 -16.98
CA SER A 56 3.84 -11.56 -17.85
C SER A 56 3.43 -12.77 -17.01
N GLU A 57 2.55 -13.62 -17.55
CA GLU A 57 2.07 -14.81 -16.85
C GLU A 57 3.21 -15.72 -16.37
N ASP A 58 4.21 -15.96 -17.23
CA ASP A 58 5.40 -16.74 -16.88
C ASP A 58 6.21 -16.14 -15.74
N ARG A 59 6.23 -14.81 -15.64
CA ARG A 59 6.93 -14.12 -14.54
C ARG A 59 6.11 -14.16 -13.26
N ASP A 60 4.79 -13.98 -13.32
CA ASP A 60 3.88 -14.05 -12.15
C ASP A 60 3.97 -15.42 -11.46
N ARG A 61 4.10 -16.50 -12.23
CA ARG A 61 4.30 -17.86 -11.69
C ARG A 61 5.58 -18.02 -10.86
N LYS A 62 6.60 -17.19 -11.13
CA LYS A 62 7.92 -17.26 -10.47
C LYS A 62 8.05 -16.26 -9.32
N VAL A 63 7.52 -15.04 -9.51
CA VAL A 63 7.69 -13.92 -8.60
C VAL A 63 6.35 -13.21 -8.42
N LYS A 64 5.71 -13.43 -7.27
CA LYS A 64 4.39 -12.87 -6.96
C LYS A 64 4.39 -12.19 -5.60
N GLY A 65 3.83 -10.99 -5.54
CA GLY A 65 3.69 -10.19 -4.33
C GLY A 65 2.67 -9.09 -4.53
N TYR A 66 1.77 -8.94 -3.57
CA TYR A 66 0.73 -7.91 -3.62
C TYR A 66 1.14 -6.66 -2.82
N ALA A 67 1.60 -6.84 -1.58
CA ALA A 67 1.98 -5.73 -0.70
C ALA A 67 3.10 -4.82 -1.25
N THR A 68 3.90 -5.31 -2.20
CA THR A 68 5.04 -4.59 -2.81
C THR A 68 4.64 -3.32 -3.53
N TRP A 69 3.54 -3.33 -4.29
CA TRP A 69 3.04 -2.15 -5.01
C TRP A 69 1.89 -1.47 -4.26
N GLN A 70 1.15 -2.20 -3.42
CA GLN A 70 0.02 -1.65 -2.67
C GLN A 70 0.45 -0.69 -1.56
N ILE A 71 1.69 -0.81 -1.06
CA ILE A 71 2.30 0.16 -0.15
C ILE A 71 2.22 1.61 -0.68
N PHE A 72 2.27 1.80 -2.00
CA PHE A 72 2.17 3.14 -2.58
C PHE A 72 0.76 3.73 -2.46
N GLY A 73 -0.29 2.90 -2.43
CA GLY A 73 -1.64 3.36 -2.15
C GLY A 73 -1.79 3.83 -0.70
N ALA A 74 -1.20 3.10 0.26
CA ALA A 74 -1.11 3.51 1.65
C ALA A 74 -0.32 4.83 1.81
N CYS A 75 0.81 4.96 1.12
CA CYS A 75 1.62 6.18 1.10
C CYS A 75 0.82 7.36 0.54
N THR A 76 0.15 7.17 -0.60
CA THR A 76 -0.71 8.19 -1.21
C THR A 76 -1.78 8.66 -0.24
N ALA A 77 -2.51 7.72 0.40
CA ALA A 77 -3.58 8.06 1.32
C ALA A 77 -3.04 8.86 2.53
N ALA A 78 -1.93 8.42 3.10
CA ALA A 78 -1.27 9.12 4.20
C ALA A 78 -0.80 10.53 3.78
N SER A 79 -0.14 10.68 2.63
CA SER A 79 0.31 11.99 2.14
C SER A 79 -0.85 12.96 1.83
N LEU A 80 -1.98 12.45 1.31
CA LEU A 80 -3.17 13.27 1.07
C LEU A 80 -3.78 13.80 2.36
N LEU A 81 -3.82 12.97 3.42
CA LEU A 81 -4.27 13.40 4.76
C LEU A 81 -3.33 14.44 5.37
N GLN A 82 -2.02 14.29 5.17
CA GLN A 82 -1.01 15.28 5.58
C GLN A 82 -1.04 16.56 4.72
N ARG A 83 -1.87 16.60 3.67
CA ARG A 83 -1.98 17.71 2.72
C ARG A 83 -0.64 18.08 2.06
N PHE A 84 0.17 17.07 1.79
CA PHE A 84 1.45 17.25 1.12
C PHE A 84 1.31 17.86 -0.26
N SER A 85 2.28 18.70 -0.62
CA SER A 85 2.47 19.17 -1.99
C SER A 85 2.89 18.03 -2.93
N ALA A 86 2.79 18.25 -4.24
CA ALA A 86 3.22 17.26 -5.24
C ALA A 86 4.70 16.86 -5.08
N ILE A 87 5.55 17.79 -4.65
CA ILE A 87 6.98 17.54 -4.41
C ILE A 87 7.16 16.62 -3.21
N GLN A 88 6.49 16.91 -2.09
CA GLN A 88 6.54 16.06 -0.89
C GLN A 88 5.96 14.65 -1.15
N ILE A 89 4.93 14.52 -1.97
CA ILE A 89 4.42 13.21 -2.41
C ILE A 89 5.47 12.46 -3.22
N ALA A 90 6.19 13.15 -4.13
CA ALA A 90 7.26 12.54 -4.90
C ALA A 90 8.42 12.07 -4.01
N ASP A 91 8.81 12.87 -3.01
CA ASP A 91 9.82 12.49 -2.01
C ASP A 91 9.37 11.25 -1.21
N ALA A 92 8.10 11.22 -0.78
CA ALA A 92 7.54 10.09 -0.05
C ALA A 92 7.53 8.82 -0.92
N TYR A 93 7.22 8.94 -2.21
CA TYR A 93 7.36 7.83 -3.17
C TYR A 93 8.80 7.39 -3.38
N GLY A 94 9.79 8.29 -3.26
CA GLY A 94 11.21 7.92 -3.30
C GLY A 94 11.63 7.02 -2.13
N LEU A 95 11.06 7.26 -0.95
CA LEU A 95 11.34 6.48 0.27
C LEU A 95 10.50 5.19 0.37
N THR A 96 9.26 5.23 -0.10
CA THR A 96 8.30 4.11 -0.04
C THR A 96 8.87 2.74 -0.48
N PRO A 97 9.54 2.58 -1.63
CA PRO A 97 10.05 1.29 -2.07
C PRO A 97 11.14 0.71 -1.16
N MET A 98 11.83 1.53 -0.36
CA MET A 98 12.81 1.05 0.63
C MET A 98 12.14 0.25 1.76
N HIS A 99 10.84 0.46 1.97
CA HIS A 99 10.04 -0.25 2.97
C HIS A 99 9.14 -1.34 2.36
N ALA A 100 9.08 -1.44 1.04
CA ALA A 100 8.19 -2.35 0.35
C ALA A 100 8.57 -3.82 0.61
N PRO A 101 7.62 -4.69 1.01
CA PRO A 101 7.89 -6.11 1.13
C PRO A 101 8.33 -6.71 -0.21
N LEU A 102 9.38 -7.52 -0.19
CA LEU A 102 9.77 -8.30 -1.37
C LEU A 102 8.66 -9.30 -1.75
N PRO A 103 8.49 -9.59 -3.05
CA PRO A 103 7.52 -10.58 -3.51
C PRO A 103 7.89 -11.96 -2.98
N PHE A 104 7.03 -12.51 -2.12
CA PHE A 104 7.27 -13.78 -1.44
C PHE A 104 6.13 -14.78 -1.61
N LEU A 105 5.03 -14.42 -2.28
CA LEU A 105 3.77 -15.17 -2.23
C LEU A 105 3.94 -16.61 -2.75
N CYS A 106 4.74 -16.79 -3.79
CA CYS A 106 5.06 -18.12 -4.33
C CYS A 106 5.74 -19.05 -3.32
N LYS A 107 6.44 -18.51 -2.30
CA LYS A 107 7.07 -19.30 -1.23
C LYS A 107 6.06 -19.85 -0.21
N PHE A 108 4.86 -19.28 -0.15
CA PHE A 108 3.81 -19.69 0.79
C PHE A 108 2.81 -20.68 0.20
N HIS A 109 2.91 -21.05 -1.08
CA HIS A 109 2.10 -22.15 -1.62
C HIS A 109 2.60 -23.53 -1.16
N SER A 110 3.80 -23.61 -0.57
CA SER A 110 4.36 -24.83 0.04
C SER A 110 3.91 -24.96 1.50
N ARG A 111 3.47 -26.15 1.93
CA ARG A 111 3.05 -26.41 3.32
C ARG A 111 4.28 -26.66 4.22
N PRO A 112 4.27 -26.21 5.49
CA PRO A 112 3.21 -25.44 6.18
C PRO A 112 3.23 -23.94 5.86
N MET A 113 2.05 -23.32 5.73
CA MET A 113 1.93 -21.89 5.45
C MET A 113 2.06 -21.05 6.72
N SER A 114 2.74 -19.90 6.66
CA SER A 114 2.79 -18.95 7.79
C SER A 114 1.45 -18.24 8.00
N LEU A 115 1.26 -17.66 9.20
CA LEU A 115 0.09 -16.84 9.54
C LEU A 115 0.12 -15.43 8.90
N LEU A 116 1.19 -15.07 8.19
CA LEU A 116 1.36 -13.72 7.66
C LEU A 116 0.47 -13.52 6.42
N LYS A 117 -0.62 -12.74 6.58
CA LYS A 117 -1.55 -12.34 5.51
C LYS A 117 -0.87 -11.33 4.56
N ASN A 118 0.00 -11.82 3.68
CA ASN A 118 0.70 -11.07 2.63
C ASN A 118 1.50 -9.85 3.11
N ASN A 119 1.83 -9.78 4.41
CA ASN A 119 2.58 -8.71 5.05
C ASN A 119 1.99 -7.30 4.85
N TYR A 120 0.66 -7.19 4.69
CA TYR A 120 -0.01 -5.89 4.51
C TYR A 120 0.22 -4.94 5.69
N GLY A 121 0.27 -5.46 6.93
CA GLY A 121 0.59 -4.64 8.10
C GLY A 121 1.95 -3.95 7.99
N TRP A 122 2.96 -4.60 7.41
CA TRP A 122 4.25 -3.98 7.16
C TRP A 122 4.21 -2.95 6.06
N ALA A 123 3.45 -3.21 4.98
CA ALA A 123 3.23 -2.19 3.95
C ALA A 123 2.62 -0.92 4.57
N ASN A 124 1.62 -1.07 5.45
CA ASN A 124 0.96 0.08 6.07
C ASN A 124 1.92 0.88 6.94
N LYS A 125 2.67 0.17 7.80
CA LYS A 125 3.68 0.79 8.66
C LYS A 125 4.82 1.44 7.85
N GLY A 126 5.28 0.77 6.80
CA GLY A 126 6.36 1.24 5.93
C GLY A 126 5.97 2.49 5.15
N ALA A 127 4.73 2.54 4.65
CA ALA A 127 4.19 3.72 4.00
C ALA A 127 4.11 4.92 4.95
N ILE A 128 3.56 4.73 6.15
CA ILE A 128 3.48 5.78 7.17
C ILE A 128 4.88 6.28 7.54
N MET A 129 5.84 5.37 7.73
CA MET A 129 7.23 5.73 8.00
C MET A 129 7.86 6.59 6.88
N ALA A 130 7.62 6.25 5.62
CA ALA A 130 8.09 7.07 4.50
C ALA A 130 7.47 8.48 4.51
N VAL A 131 6.18 8.59 4.80
CA VAL A 131 5.47 9.87 4.92
C VAL A 131 5.98 10.68 6.11
N ASP A 132 6.25 10.04 7.25
CA ASP A 132 6.76 10.68 8.46
C ASP A 132 8.16 11.27 8.26
N LEU A 133 9.01 10.58 7.49
CA LEU A 133 10.35 11.08 7.15
C LEU A 133 10.28 12.38 6.33
N VAL A 134 9.34 12.48 5.39
CA VAL A 134 9.10 13.72 4.62
C VAL A 134 8.41 14.79 5.45
N ARG A 135 7.59 14.41 6.43
CA ARG A 135 6.95 15.36 7.36
C ARG A 135 7.96 16.10 8.23
N GLN A 136 9.10 15.45 8.53
CA GLN A 136 10.13 15.97 9.44
C GLN A 136 11.27 16.72 8.73
N SER A 137 11.32 16.69 7.39
CA SER A 137 12.33 17.37 6.57
C SER A 137 11.89 18.77 6.17
#